data_AF-A0A1Y5S770-F1
#
_entry.id   AF-A0A1Y5S770-F1
#
_cell.length_a   1.000
_cell.length_b   1.000
_cell.length_c   1.000
_cell.angle_alpha   90.00
_cell.angle_beta   90.00
_cell.angle_gamma   90.00
#
_symmetry.space_group_name_H-M   'P 1'
#
loop_
_entity.id
_entity.type
_entity.pdbx_description
1 polymer ?
#
loop_
_entity_poly.entity_id
_entity_poly.type
_entity_poly.pdbx_seq_one_letter_code
_entity_poly.pdbx_strand_id
1 'polypeptide(L)'
;MILLHDNAFDSAAKTYSREVATLPGSNSADPHLSRVWRASGTDAFHVLVDFGAATAIRAFAILGANLSPSATVQVTADASDPAVAAPDFTADELTGMEAGYGALYQVFAADQTYRYWKIAVADAAPLAGYFDIGRIVLGPAWKPARNPSYGAQWTWADESRRTRSRGGQSYTDIGARYRVVEFELGVLSEAEAFGPAFEIDRVAGLSGDVLAIADEDASLLARRAVWGQIEQATPLVHAGHDLVMKRYRITERR
;
A
#
# COMPACT_ATOMS: atom_id res chain seq x y z
N MET A 1 -13.89 3.43 0.08
CA MET A 1 -12.56 3.86 0.60
C MET A 1 -12.10 2.91 1.69
N ILE A 2 -10.85 2.49 1.63
CA ILE A 2 -10.17 1.65 2.62
C ILE A 2 -8.92 2.40 3.09
N LEU A 3 -8.69 2.44 4.40
CA LEU A 3 -7.55 3.09 5.02
C LEU A 3 -6.79 2.11 5.92
N LEU A 4 -5.51 1.89 5.65
CA LEU A 4 -4.61 1.10 6.50
C LEU A 4 -3.49 2.00 6.97
N HIS A 5 -3.32 2.11 8.29
CA HIS A 5 -2.32 2.99 8.91
C HIS A 5 -1.30 2.23 9.77
N ASP A 6 -1.58 0.97 10.09
CA ASP A 6 -0.68 0.10 10.85
C ASP A 6 -0.35 -1.12 10.00
N ASN A 7 0.87 -1.14 9.46
CA ASN A 7 1.34 -2.25 8.64
C ASN A 7 1.79 -3.40 9.53
N ALA A 8 0.87 -4.31 9.85
CA ALA A 8 1.17 -5.47 10.69
C ALA A 8 2.38 -6.29 10.16
N PHE A 9 2.57 -6.32 8.83
CA PHE A 9 3.75 -6.93 8.20
C PHE A 9 5.06 -6.48 8.84
N ASP A 10 5.23 -5.21 9.21
CA ASP A 10 6.51 -4.67 9.69
C ASP A 10 6.96 -5.38 10.99
N SER A 11 6.02 -5.74 11.87
CA SER A 11 6.28 -6.41 13.14
C SER A 11 6.34 -7.95 13.08
N ALA A 12 5.82 -8.55 12.01
CA ALA A 12 5.72 -10.01 11.87
C ALA A 12 7.09 -10.68 11.68
N ALA A 13 7.19 -11.97 12.00
CA ALA A 13 8.33 -12.79 11.58
C ALA A 13 8.19 -13.13 10.08
N LYS A 14 9.29 -13.06 9.32
CA LYS A 14 9.30 -13.37 7.88
C LYS A 14 10.32 -14.42 7.54
N THR A 15 9.98 -15.32 6.62
CA THR A 15 10.90 -16.27 6.00
C THR A 15 10.78 -16.16 4.50
N TYR A 16 11.89 -15.80 3.85
CA TYR A 16 11.95 -15.58 2.40
C TYR A 16 12.50 -16.82 1.71
N SER A 17 11.87 -17.24 0.62
CA SER A 17 12.31 -18.43 -0.11
C SER A 17 13.58 -18.20 -0.94
N ARG A 18 13.79 -16.95 -1.36
CA ARG A 18 14.86 -16.53 -2.28
C ARG A 18 15.27 -15.11 -1.93
N GLU A 19 16.55 -14.87 -1.72
CA GLU A 19 17.08 -13.55 -1.42
C GLU A 19 18.55 -13.41 -1.82
N VAL A 20 18.94 -12.19 -2.17
CA VAL A 20 20.34 -11.82 -2.38
C VAL A 20 20.85 -11.17 -1.09
N ALA A 21 21.99 -11.62 -0.56
CA ALA A 21 22.51 -11.17 0.73
C ALA A 21 22.72 -9.64 0.86
N THR A 22 23.03 -8.95 -0.24
CA THR A 22 23.21 -7.49 -0.26
C THR A 22 21.90 -6.71 -0.35
N LEU A 23 20.81 -7.36 -0.75
CA LEU A 23 19.46 -6.81 -0.90
C LEU A 23 18.45 -7.78 -0.28
N PRO A 24 18.52 -8.01 1.05
CA PRO A 24 17.82 -9.09 1.73
C PRO A 24 16.30 -8.88 1.76
N GLY A 25 15.56 -9.95 2.05
CA GLY A 25 14.11 -9.92 2.18
C GLY A 25 13.58 -8.90 3.17
N SER A 26 14.33 -8.66 4.26
CA SER A 26 13.99 -7.70 5.31
C SER A 26 13.79 -6.26 4.82
N ASN A 27 14.36 -5.91 3.66
CA ASN A 27 14.15 -4.59 3.06
C ASN A 27 12.68 -4.34 2.68
N SER A 28 11.89 -5.38 2.41
CA SER A 28 10.47 -5.26 2.09
C SER A 28 9.59 -4.73 3.24
N ALA A 29 10.15 -4.58 4.45
CA ALA A 29 9.51 -3.92 5.59
C ALA A 29 10.02 -2.48 5.82
N ASP A 30 11.01 -2.00 5.06
CA ASP A 30 11.53 -0.63 5.22
C ASP A 30 10.52 0.40 4.70
N PRO A 31 10.33 1.55 5.37
CA PRO A 31 9.47 2.63 4.88
C PRO A 31 9.91 3.19 3.52
N HIS A 32 11.20 3.14 3.18
CA HIS A 32 11.70 3.67 1.91
C HIS A 32 11.62 2.63 0.80
N LEU A 33 10.80 2.92 -0.22
CA LEU A 33 10.61 2.01 -1.37
C LEU A 33 11.90 1.77 -2.17
N SER A 34 12.88 2.67 -2.05
CA SER A 34 14.21 2.52 -2.66
C SER A 34 15.08 1.43 -2.02
N ARG A 35 14.77 0.97 -0.80
CA ARG A 35 15.40 -0.20 -0.19
C ARG A 35 14.65 -1.44 -0.62
N VAL A 36 15.22 -2.15 -1.58
CA VAL A 36 14.54 -3.28 -2.22
C VAL A 36 14.98 -4.62 -1.63
N TRP A 37 14.02 -5.53 -1.49
CA TRP A 37 14.29 -6.97 -1.46
C TRP A 37 14.50 -7.44 -2.89
N ARG A 38 15.65 -8.07 -3.16
CA ARG A 38 15.91 -8.76 -4.42
C ARG A 38 15.83 -10.27 -4.26
N ALA A 39 14.99 -10.92 -5.06
CA ALA A 39 14.95 -12.37 -5.12
C ALA A 39 16.17 -12.91 -5.89
N SER A 40 16.71 -14.05 -5.45
CA SER A 40 17.80 -14.73 -6.16
C SER A 40 17.27 -15.55 -7.35
N GLY A 41 17.76 -15.26 -8.55
CA GLY A 41 17.32 -15.92 -9.79
C GLY A 41 16.02 -15.34 -10.36
N THR A 42 15.39 -16.08 -11.27
CA THR A 42 14.20 -15.64 -12.02
C THR A 42 13.01 -16.59 -11.91
N ASP A 43 13.08 -17.59 -11.04
CA ASP A 43 11.93 -18.47 -10.78
C ASP A 43 10.97 -17.83 -9.76
N ALA A 44 9.78 -18.43 -9.62
CA ALA A 44 8.82 -18.07 -8.59
C ALA A 44 9.44 -18.09 -7.19
N PHE A 45 9.01 -17.14 -6.37
CA PHE A 45 9.50 -16.93 -5.01
C PHE A 45 8.35 -16.56 -4.08
N HIS A 46 8.56 -16.66 -2.78
CA HIS A 46 7.56 -16.30 -1.80
C HIS A 46 8.18 -15.76 -0.51
N VAL A 47 7.35 -15.08 0.26
CA VAL A 47 7.59 -14.78 1.68
C VAL A 47 6.50 -15.44 2.51
N LEU A 48 6.91 -16.13 3.57
CA LEU A 48 6.05 -16.60 4.64
C LEU A 48 6.09 -15.58 5.78
N VAL A 49 4.93 -15.27 6.33
CA VAL A 49 4.73 -14.31 7.40
C VAL A 49 4.06 -15.04 8.56
N ASP A 50 4.66 -14.96 9.75
CA ASP A 50 4.07 -15.44 11.01
C ASP A 50 3.82 -14.24 11.93
N PHE A 51 2.56 -13.97 12.21
CA PHE A 51 2.15 -12.91 13.14
C PHE A 51 2.28 -13.30 14.61
N GLY A 52 2.60 -14.56 14.93
CA GLY A 52 2.70 -15.10 16.29
C GLY A 52 1.35 -15.44 16.93
N ALA A 53 0.28 -14.77 16.49
CA ALA A 53 -1.11 -15.04 16.83
C ALA A 53 -2.01 -14.78 15.62
N ALA A 54 -3.28 -15.18 15.70
CA ALA A 54 -4.25 -14.89 14.65
C ALA A 54 -4.50 -13.39 14.57
N THR A 55 -4.21 -12.79 13.41
CA THR A 55 -4.28 -11.35 13.17
C THR A 55 -5.27 -11.07 12.05
N ALA A 56 -6.15 -10.10 12.26
CA ALA A 56 -7.11 -9.67 11.25
C ALA A 56 -6.41 -8.85 10.16
N ILE A 57 -6.54 -9.29 8.91
CA ILE A 57 -6.00 -8.64 7.72
C ILE A 57 -7.14 -8.29 6.78
N ARG A 58 -7.14 -7.07 6.26
CA ARG A 58 -8.17 -6.57 5.34
C ARG A 58 -7.59 -6.16 3.98
N ALA A 59 -6.35 -5.70 3.95
CA ALA A 59 -5.73 -5.18 2.75
C ALA A 59 -4.29 -5.68 2.59
N PHE A 60 -3.90 -5.81 1.32
CA PHE A 60 -2.58 -6.20 0.87
C PHE A 60 -2.09 -5.24 -0.23
N ALA A 61 -0.80 -4.93 -0.23
CA ALA A 61 -0.15 -4.27 -1.36
C ALA A 61 1.31 -4.70 -1.52
N ILE A 62 1.78 -4.70 -2.77
CA ILE A 62 3.20 -4.68 -3.12
C ILE A 62 3.49 -3.32 -3.74
N LEU A 63 4.58 -2.69 -3.32
CA LEU A 63 4.99 -1.36 -3.76
C LEU A 63 6.46 -1.37 -4.20
N GLY A 64 6.80 -0.52 -5.17
CA GLY A 64 8.16 -0.37 -5.66
C GLY A 64 8.70 -1.65 -6.30
N ALA A 65 7.83 -2.43 -6.95
CA ALA A 65 8.23 -3.68 -7.59
C ALA A 65 8.47 -3.53 -9.09
N ASN A 66 9.27 -4.43 -9.67
CA ASN A 66 9.64 -4.42 -11.10
C ASN A 66 9.06 -5.61 -11.89
N LEU A 67 7.98 -6.22 -11.38
CA LEU A 67 7.25 -7.32 -12.01
C LEU A 67 6.71 -6.94 -13.41
N SER A 68 6.61 -7.93 -14.29
CA SER A 68 6.00 -7.73 -15.60
C SER A 68 4.46 -7.59 -15.49
N PRO A 69 3.78 -7.05 -16.51
CA PRO A 69 2.32 -7.06 -16.56
C PRO A 69 1.70 -8.48 -16.55
N SER A 70 2.48 -9.50 -16.92
CA SER A 70 2.06 -10.91 -16.87
C SER A 70 2.39 -11.61 -15.55
N ALA A 71 3.05 -10.91 -14.61
CA ALA A 71 3.34 -11.47 -13.30
C ALA A 71 2.04 -11.76 -12.55
N THR A 72 2.06 -12.86 -11.80
CA THR A 72 0.99 -13.25 -10.90
C THR A 72 1.45 -13.14 -9.46
N VAL A 73 0.57 -12.66 -8.59
CA VAL A 73 0.79 -12.63 -7.15
C VAL A 73 -0.39 -13.30 -6.47
N GLN A 74 -0.09 -14.31 -5.67
CA GLN A 74 -1.06 -15.09 -4.94
C GLN A 74 -0.86 -14.91 -3.44
N VAL A 75 -1.91 -14.48 -2.75
CA VAL A 75 -1.93 -14.37 -1.29
C VAL A 75 -2.76 -15.51 -0.72
N THR A 76 -2.19 -16.20 0.26
CA THR A 76 -2.80 -17.35 0.96
C THR A 76 -2.58 -17.21 2.46
N ALA A 77 -3.46 -17.80 3.26
CA ALA A 77 -3.36 -17.75 4.71
C ALA A 77 -3.81 -19.06 5.36
N ASP A 78 -3.23 -19.33 6.53
CA ASP A 78 -3.38 -20.57 7.28
C ASP A 78 -3.39 -20.33 8.80
N ALA A 79 -4.16 -21.13 9.53
CA ALA A 79 -4.21 -21.06 10.97
C ALA A 79 -3.01 -21.76 11.65
N SER A 80 -2.44 -22.79 11.00
CA SER A 80 -1.51 -23.73 11.66
C SER A 80 -0.17 -23.93 10.95
N ASP A 81 -0.15 -24.08 9.62
CA ASP A 81 1.09 -24.30 8.86
C ASP A 81 0.99 -23.63 7.48
N PRO A 82 1.86 -22.64 7.18
CA PRO A 82 1.87 -21.95 5.88
C PRO A 82 2.42 -22.79 4.70
N ALA A 83 2.96 -23.97 4.96
CA ALA A 83 3.54 -24.84 3.94
C ALA A 83 2.56 -25.92 3.42
N VAL A 84 1.31 -25.93 3.91
CA VAL A 84 0.32 -26.94 3.54
C VAL A 84 -0.15 -26.74 2.09
N ALA A 85 -0.41 -27.85 1.39
CA ALA A 85 -0.80 -27.83 -0.03
C ALA A 85 -2.20 -27.23 -0.27
N ALA A 86 -3.04 -27.15 0.76
CA ALA A 86 -4.39 -26.60 0.71
C ALA A 86 -4.54 -25.57 1.82
N PRO A 87 -4.41 -24.27 1.51
CA PRO A 87 -4.49 -23.22 2.51
C PRO A 87 -5.94 -22.99 2.98
N ASP A 88 -6.11 -22.55 4.23
CA ASP A 88 -7.44 -22.21 4.78
C ASP A 88 -8.11 -21.05 4.03
N PHE A 89 -7.30 -20.12 3.51
CA PHE A 89 -7.76 -19.00 2.71
C PHE A 89 -6.85 -18.78 1.50
N THR A 90 -7.47 -18.52 0.35
CA THR A 90 -6.81 -18.12 -0.89
C THR A 90 -7.51 -16.88 -1.44
N ALA A 91 -6.78 -15.78 -1.59
CA ALA A 91 -7.29 -14.57 -2.21
C ALA A 91 -7.39 -14.73 -3.73
N ASP A 92 -8.05 -13.81 -4.43
CA ASP A 92 -8.01 -13.80 -5.88
C ASP A 92 -6.58 -13.55 -6.39
N GLU A 93 -6.19 -14.21 -7.47
CA GLU A 93 -4.86 -14.02 -8.08
C GLU A 93 -4.75 -12.60 -8.65
N LEU A 94 -3.72 -11.87 -8.23
CA LEU A 94 -3.43 -10.54 -8.73
C LEU A 94 -2.56 -10.65 -9.98
N THR A 95 -2.97 -9.96 -11.04
CA THR A 95 -2.23 -9.89 -12.30
C THR A 95 -2.18 -8.45 -12.80
N GLY A 96 -1.38 -8.18 -13.83
CA GLY A 96 -1.50 -6.92 -14.56
C GLY A 96 -0.83 -5.75 -13.87
N MET A 97 0.38 -5.92 -13.30
CA MET A 97 1.09 -4.78 -12.72
C MET A 97 1.26 -3.68 -13.78
N GLU A 98 0.67 -2.53 -13.48
CA GLU A 98 0.57 -1.46 -14.47
C GLU A 98 1.93 -0.79 -14.67
N ALA A 99 2.36 -0.72 -15.94
CA ALA A 99 3.64 -0.13 -16.30
C ALA A 99 3.75 1.32 -15.78
N GLY A 100 4.85 1.60 -15.08
CA GLY A 100 5.15 2.93 -14.51
C GLY A 100 4.63 3.18 -13.09
N TYR A 101 3.81 2.28 -12.53
CA TYR A 101 3.33 2.39 -11.14
C TYR A 101 4.10 1.50 -10.17
N GLY A 102 4.49 0.29 -10.60
CA GLY A 102 5.28 -0.63 -9.78
C GLY A 102 4.56 -1.07 -8.50
N ALA A 103 3.22 -1.12 -8.53
CA ALA A 103 2.41 -1.44 -7.37
C ALA A 103 1.21 -2.32 -7.72
N LEU A 104 0.87 -3.22 -6.81
CA LEU A 104 -0.32 -4.06 -6.82
C LEU A 104 -1.05 -3.92 -5.49
N TYR A 105 -2.38 -3.91 -5.53
CA TYR A 105 -3.21 -3.72 -4.34
C TYR A 105 -4.35 -4.74 -4.37
N GLN A 106 -4.72 -5.24 -3.20
CA GLN A 106 -5.89 -6.09 -3.01
C GLN A 106 -6.58 -5.74 -1.70
N VAL A 107 -7.90 -5.69 -1.73
CA VAL A 107 -8.74 -5.56 -0.55
C VAL A 107 -9.57 -6.83 -0.45
N PHE A 108 -9.57 -7.48 0.71
CA PHE A 108 -10.37 -8.68 0.92
C PHE A 108 -11.82 -8.30 1.23
N ALA A 109 -12.78 -9.13 0.83
CA ALA A 109 -14.21 -8.83 1.01
C ALA A 109 -14.63 -8.73 2.49
N ALA A 110 -13.99 -9.51 3.36
CA ALA A 110 -14.14 -9.52 4.82
C ALA A 110 -12.75 -9.54 5.48
N ASP A 111 -12.66 -9.19 6.77
CA ASP A 111 -11.43 -9.39 7.54
C ASP A 111 -11.09 -10.89 7.57
N GLN A 112 -9.86 -11.21 7.19
CA GLN A 112 -9.33 -12.56 7.21
C GLN A 112 -8.41 -12.69 8.42
N THR A 113 -8.76 -13.56 9.36
CA THR A 113 -8.07 -13.66 10.66
C THR A 113 -7.30 -14.97 10.74
N TYR A 114 -6.01 -14.91 10.42
CA TYR A 114 -5.11 -16.06 10.39
C TYR A 114 -3.76 -15.69 10.98
N ARG A 115 -3.01 -16.69 11.42
CA ARG A 115 -1.66 -16.49 11.99
C ARG A 115 -0.60 -16.44 10.91
N TYR A 116 -0.71 -17.33 9.92
CA TYR A 116 0.30 -17.51 8.89
C TYR A 116 -0.21 -16.99 7.55
N TRP A 117 0.65 -16.30 6.83
CA TRP A 117 0.35 -15.76 5.51
C TRP A 117 1.49 -16.05 4.56
N LYS A 118 1.15 -16.32 3.30
CA LYS A 118 2.11 -16.56 2.24
C LYS A 118 1.78 -15.68 1.05
N ILE A 119 2.78 -14.94 0.61
CA ILE A 119 2.73 -14.11 -0.59
C ILE A 119 3.67 -14.76 -1.60
N ALA A 120 3.09 -15.37 -2.63
CA ALA A 120 3.81 -16.01 -3.71
C ALA A 120 3.79 -15.14 -4.98
N VAL A 121 4.95 -14.97 -5.60
CA VAL A 121 5.13 -14.18 -6.81
C VAL A 121 5.69 -15.09 -7.89
N ALA A 122 5.07 -15.08 -9.07
CA ALA A 122 5.55 -15.79 -10.24
C ALA A 122 5.50 -14.87 -11.46
N ASP A 123 6.58 -14.87 -12.24
CA ASP A 123 6.68 -14.09 -13.47
C ASP A 123 7.68 -14.79 -14.39
N ALA A 124 7.21 -15.24 -15.55
CA ALA A 124 8.05 -16.00 -16.48
C ALA A 124 9.08 -15.12 -17.21
N ALA A 125 8.92 -13.80 -17.19
CA ALA A 125 9.77 -12.87 -17.96
C ALA A 125 10.00 -11.54 -17.20
N PRO A 126 10.81 -11.53 -16.13
CA PRO A 126 11.16 -10.30 -15.41
C PRO A 126 11.75 -9.25 -16.35
N LEU A 127 11.17 -8.05 -16.34
CA LEU A 127 11.57 -6.95 -17.24
C LEU A 127 13.05 -6.55 -17.08
N ALA A 128 13.59 -6.65 -15.87
CA ALA A 128 14.97 -6.27 -15.55
C ALA A 128 15.94 -7.46 -15.43
N GLY A 129 15.48 -8.70 -15.64
CA GLY A 129 16.27 -9.92 -15.43
C GLY A 129 16.46 -10.31 -13.94
N TYR A 130 15.82 -9.61 -13.03
CA TYR A 130 15.75 -9.89 -11.59
C TYR A 130 14.41 -9.37 -11.04
N PHE A 131 14.01 -9.86 -9.86
CA PHE A 131 12.84 -9.35 -9.14
C PHE A 131 13.24 -8.49 -7.96
N ASP A 132 12.71 -7.28 -7.93
CA ASP A 132 12.81 -6.34 -6.82
C ASP A 132 11.41 -6.05 -6.28
N ILE A 133 11.32 -5.97 -4.95
CA ILE A 133 10.14 -5.52 -4.21
C ILE A 133 10.61 -4.48 -3.19
N GLY A 134 10.08 -3.26 -3.27
CA GLY A 134 10.40 -2.19 -2.33
C GLY A 134 9.72 -2.38 -0.98
N ARG A 135 8.39 -2.53 -0.97
CA ARG A 135 7.63 -2.66 0.28
C ARG A 135 6.44 -3.59 0.14
N ILE A 136 6.17 -4.35 1.19
CA ILE A 136 4.96 -5.17 1.33
C ILE A 136 4.10 -4.56 2.44
N VAL A 137 2.82 -4.35 2.11
CA VAL A 137 1.80 -3.93 3.06
C VAL A 137 0.84 -5.09 3.25
N LEU A 138 0.64 -5.51 4.49
CA LEU A 138 -0.31 -6.55 4.87
C LEU A 138 -0.79 -6.25 6.29
N GLY A 139 -2.06 -5.85 6.42
CA GLY A 139 -2.57 -5.41 7.72
C GLY A 139 -4.08 -5.20 7.79
N PRO A 140 -4.58 -4.85 8.99
CA PRO A 140 -5.95 -4.44 9.19
C PRO A 140 -6.20 -3.11 8.48
N ALA A 141 -7.42 -2.93 7.95
CA ALA A 141 -7.77 -1.70 7.27
C ALA A 141 -9.21 -1.33 7.62
N TRP A 142 -9.45 -0.03 7.78
CA TRP A 142 -10.76 0.51 8.09
C TRP A 142 -11.48 0.92 6.81
N LYS A 143 -12.74 0.49 6.70
CA LYS A 143 -13.71 0.96 5.71
C LYS A 143 -14.74 1.84 6.42
N PRO A 144 -14.77 3.16 6.17
CA PRO A 144 -15.85 4.01 6.68
C PRO A 144 -17.21 3.51 6.19
N ALA A 145 -18.25 3.60 7.03
CA ALA A 145 -19.61 3.14 6.72
C ALA A 145 -20.21 3.89 5.53
N ARG A 146 -19.78 5.14 5.31
CA ARG A 146 -20.10 5.93 4.12
C ARG A 146 -18.83 6.26 3.35
N ASN A 147 -18.92 6.14 2.03
CA ASN A 147 -17.84 6.53 1.14
C ASN A 147 -17.50 8.03 1.29
N PRO A 148 -16.29 8.45 0.88
CA PRO A 148 -15.91 9.85 0.87
C PRO A 148 -16.93 10.71 0.13
N SER A 149 -17.09 11.95 0.60
CA SER A 149 -17.84 12.99 -0.09
C SER A 149 -17.32 13.17 -1.52
N TYR A 150 -18.21 13.57 -2.43
CA TYR A 150 -17.81 13.95 -3.79
C TYR A 150 -16.80 15.10 -3.76
N GLY A 151 -15.91 15.12 -4.77
CA GLY A 151 -14.84 16.12 -4.87
C GLY A 151 -13.45 15.61 -4.49
N ALA A 152 -13.28 14.29 -4.32
CA ALA A 152 -11.95 13.70 -4.18
C ALA A 152 -11.08 13.99 -5.42
N GLN A 153 -9.79 14.25 -5.19
CA GLN A 153 -8.83 14.69 -6.19
C GLN A 153 -7.64 13.74 -6.24
N TRP A 154 -7.16 13.45 -7.44
CA TRP A 154 -5.92 12.72 -7.70
C TRP A 154 -5.03 13.59 -8.58
N THR A 155 -3.83 13.86 -8.10
CA THR A 155 -2.89 14.75 -8.79
C THR A 155 -1.52 14.10 -8.85
N TRP A 156 -0.82 14.27 -9.97
CA TRP A 156 0.62 14.06 -10.04
C TRP A 156 1.32 15.37 -9.69
N ALA A 157 1.91 15.44 -8.51
CA ALA A 157 2.79 16.56 -8.15
C ALA A 157 4.13 16.39 -8.87
N ASP A 158 4.66 17.48 -9.41
CA ASP A 158 5.99 17.55 -10.04
C ASP A 158 6.79 18.67 -9.38
N GLU A 159 7.85 18.31 -8.67
CA GLU A 159 8.73 19.27 -7.99
C GLU A 159 9.77 19.91 -8.93
N SER A 160 9.72 19.60 -10.24
CA SER A 160 10.63 20.16 -11.22
C SER A 160 10.54 21.68 -11.30
N ARG A 161 11.69 22.36 -11.28
CA ARG A 161 11.76 23.83 -11.35
C ARG A 161 12.20 24.27 -12.72
N ARG A 162 11.48 25.22 -13.31
CA ARG A 162 11.83 25.81 -14.62
C ARG A 162 12.38 27.21 -14.43
N THR A 163 13.60 27.43 -14.90
CA THR A 163 14.26 28.73 -14.88
C THR A 163 14.51 29.19 -16.32
N ARG A 164 14.20 30.45 -16.63
CA ARG A 164 14.47 31.04 -17.95
C ARG A 164 15.73 31.89 -17.89
N SER A 165 16.66 31.68 -18.80
CA SER A 165 17.87 32.49 -18.92
C SER A 165 17.57 33.85 -19.55
N ARG A 166 18.51 34.79 -19.42
CA ARG A 166 18.43 36.11 -20.07
C ARG A 166 18.30 36.02 -21.59
N GLY A 167 18.84 34.96 -22.21
CA GLY A 167 18.71 34.68 -23.65
C GLY A 167 17.40 34.01 -24.05
N GLY A 168 16.48 33.80 -23.11
CA GLY A 168 15.17 33.21 -23.38
C GLY A 168 15.11 31.69 -23.35
N GLN A 169 16.26 31.00 -23.20
CA GLN A 169 16.35 29.55 -23.06
C GLN A 169 15.77 29.09 -21.71
N SER A 170 14.98 28.01 -21.72
CA SER A 170 14.51 27.39 -20.48
C SER A 170 15.47 26.28 -20.03
N TYR A 171 15.73 26.25 -18.73
CA TYR A 171 16.44 25.19 -18.01
C TYR A 171 15.46 24.58 -17.02
N THR A 172 15.40 23.26 -16.96
CA THR A 172 14.51 22.54 -16.04
C THR A 172 15.35 21.67 -15.12
N ASP A 173 15.29 21.96 -13.83
CA ASP A 173 15.83 21.09 -12.79
C ASP A 173 14.76 20.04 -12.51
N ILE A 174 15.04 18.79 -12.88
CA ILE A 174 14.07 17.69 -12.76
C ILE A 174 13.94 17.30 -11.29
N GLY A 175 12.73 17.45 -10.75
CA GLY A 175 12.37 17.07 -9.39
C GLY A 175 11.70 15.70 -9.31
N ALA A 176 11.36 15.29 -8.10
CA ALA A 176 10.55 14.10 -7.89
C ALA A 176 9.13 14.31 -8.44
N ARG A 177 8.53 13.22 -8.89
CA ARG A 177 7.12 13.16 -9.27
C ARG A 177 6.42 12.08 -8.47
N TYR A 178 5.31 12.42 -7.84
CA TYR A 178 4.58 11.51 -6.96
C TYR A 178 3.10 11.82 -7.00
N ARG A 179 2.29 10.85 -6.60
CA ARG A 179 0.83 10.98 -6.56
C ARG A 179 0.40 11.63 -5.24
N VAL A 180 -0.64 12.45 -5.32
CA VAL A 180 -1.32 13.04 -4.17
C VAL A 180 -2.80 12.73 -4.29
N VAL A 181 -3.39 12.20 -3.22
CA VAL A 181 -4.83 11.99 -3.12
C VAL A 181 -5.40 12.88 -2.02
N GLU A 182 -6.44 13.64 -2.34
CA GLU A 182 -7.17 14.45 -1.37
C GLU A 182 -8.64 14.03 -1.37
N PHE A 183 -9.18 13.76 -0.19
CA PHE A 183 -10.59 13.36 -0.04
C PHE A 183 -11.13 13.77 1.33
N GLU A 184 -12.45 13.84 1.40
CA GLU A 184 -13.17 14.21 2.62
C GLU A 184 -14.12 13.08 3.03
N LEU A 185 -14.05 12.67 4.29
CA LEU A 185 -15.05 11.85 4.95
C LEU A 185 -16.03 12.80 5.63
N GLY A 186 -17.09 13.22 4.92
CA GLY A 186 -17.99 14.28 5.40
C GLY A 186 -19.14 13.81 6.30
N VAL A 187 -19.35 12.50 6.42
CA VAL A 187 -20.49 11.91 7.13
C VAL A 187 -20.02 10.77 8.01
N LEU A 188 -19.12 11.08 8.96
CA LEU A 188 -18.68 10.14 9.98
C LEU A 188 -19.61 10.23 11.20
N SER A 189 -19.97 9.06 11.73
CA SER A 189 -20.53 8.98 13.08
C SER A 189 -19.49 9.38 14.12
N GLU A 190 -19.92 9.79 15.31
CA GLU A 190 -19.00 10.13 16.41
C GLU A 190 -18.06 8.95 16.75
N ALA A 191 -18.59 7.72 16.73
CA ALA A 191 -17.81 6.51 16.96
C ALA A 191 -16.72 6.28 15.89
N GLU A 192 -17.02 6.53 14.61
CA GLU A 192 -16.02 6.42 13.54
C GLU A 192 -14.99 7.56 13.58
N ALA A 193 -15.44 8.76 13.93
CA ALA A 193 -14.59 9.93 14.01
C ALA A 193 -13.56 9.81 15.13
N PHE A 194 -14.00 9.50 16.35
CA PHE A 194 -13.12 9.40 17.53
C PHE A 194 -12.51 8.00 17.73
N GLY A 195 -12.97 7.00 16.98
CA GLY A 195 -12.32 5.70 16.89
C GLY A 195 -11.29 5.70 15.75
N PRO A 196 -11.58 5.05 14.60
CA PRO A 196 -10.60 4.81 13.56
C PRO A 196 -9.99 6.09 12.94
N ALA A 197 -10.75 7.16 12.69
CA ALA A 197 -10.18 8.35 12.07
C ALA A 197 -9.17 9.08 12.98
N PHE A 198 -9.48 9.20 14.27
CA PHE A 198 -8.57 9.79 15.25
C PHE A 198 -7.38 8.89 15.58
N GLU A 199 -7.57 7.56 15.57
CA GLU A 199 -6.48 6.61 15.72
C GLU A 199 -5.50 6.65 14.55
N ILE A 200 -5.97 6.82 13.30
CA ILE A 200 -5.10 7.05 12.14
C ILE A 200 -4.21 8.27 12.37
N ASP A 201 -4.80 9.40 12.80
CA ASP A 201 -4.03 10.62 13.08
C ASP A 201 -3.01 10.41 14.21
N ARG A 202 -3.38 9.67 15.26
CA ARG A 202 -2.53 9.40 16.43
C ARG A 202 -1.37 8.47 16.10
N VAL A 203 -1.61 7.42 15.33
CA VAL A 203 -0.62 6.37 15.00
C VAL A 203 0.26 6.78 13.84
N ALA A 204 -0.34 7.20 12.71
CA ALA A 204 0.44 7.61 11.55
C ALA A 204 1.07 8.99 11.76
N GLY A 205 0.30 9.95 12.30
CA GLY A 205 0.74 11.34 12.37
C GLY A 205 1.20 11.86 11.00
N LEU A 206 2.27 12.65 10.98
CA LEU A 206 2.90 13.14 9.75
C LEU A 206 4.05 12.25 9.26
N SER A 207 4.55 11.36 10.11
CA SER A 207 5.75 10.56 9.84
C SER A 207 5.45 9.15 9.35
N GLY A 208 4.34 8.58 9.84
CA GLY A 208 3.85 7.26 9.45
C GLY A 208 3.15 7.30 8.11
N ASP A 209 3.05 6.12 7.52
CA ASP A 209 2.44 5.94 6.21
C ASP A 209 1.02 5.40 6.35
N VAL A 210 0.18 5.76 5.40
CA VAL A 210 -1.21 5.32 5.26
C VAL A 210 -1.44 4.84 3.84
N LEU A 211 -2.03 3.66 3.71
CA LEU A 211 -2.61 3.18 2.46
C LEU A 211 -4.01 3.75 2.32
N ALA A 212 -4.26 4.49 1.26
CA ALA A 212 -5.59 4.92 0.87
C ALA A 212 -6.00 4.27 -0.44
N ILE A 213 -7.05 3.44 -0.39
CA ILE A 213 -7.66 2.83 -1.57
C ILE A 213 -9.08 3.39 -1.69
N ALA A 214 -9.29 4.26 -2.67
CA ALA A 214 -10.55 4.98 -2.81
C ALA A 214 -11.77 4.07 -3.00
N ASP A 215 -11.58 2.99 -3.74
CA ASP A 215 -12.62 2.13 -4.25
C ASP A 215 -12.03 0.73 -4.45
N GLU A 216 -12.56 -0.26 -3.75
CA GLU A 216 -11.99 -1.61 -3.68
C GLU A 216 -12.20 -2.40 -4.98
N ASP A 217 -13.24 -2.06 -5.76
CA ASP A 217 -13.62 -2.73 -6.99
C ASP A 217 -13.14 -1.99 -8.25
N ALA A 218 -12.29 -0.98 -8.09
CA ALA A 218 -11.84 -0.18 -9.21
C ALA A 218 -10.87 -0.95 -10.12
N SER A 219 -11.14 -1.01 -11.42
CA SER A 219 -10.20 -1.57 -12.41
C SER A 219 -8.85 -0.82 -12.49
N LEU A 220 -8.76 0.37 -11.88
CA LEU A 220 -7.59 1.24 -11.90
C LEU A 220 -7.00 1.45 -10.49
N LEU A 221 -6.97 0.40 -9.66
CA LEU A 221 -6.37 0.44 -8.32
C LEU A 221 -4.92 0.98 -8.36
N ALA A 222 -4.11 0.53 -9.31
CA ALA A 222 -2.73 1.00 -9.45
C ALA A 222 -2.60 2.52 -9.60
N ARG A 223 -3.63 3.19 -10.16
CA ARG A 223 -3.67 4.65 -10.35
C ARG A 223 -4.32 5.40 -9.20
N ARG A 224 -5.32 4.79 -8.56
CA ARG A 224 -6.19 5.45 -7.56
C ARG A 224 -5.75 5.21 -6.12
N ALA A 225 -5.05 4.11 -5.86
CA ALA A 225 -4.54 3.77 -4.54
C ALA A 225 -3.18 4.44 -4.30
N VAL A 226 -2.99 5.00 -3.11
CA VAL A 226 -1.75 5.68 -2.73
C VAL A 226 -1.29 5.13 -1.39
N TRP A 227 -0.02 4.73 -1.31
CA TRP A 227 0.70 4.53 -0.06
C TRP A 227 1.59 5.74 0.19
N GLY A 228 1.41 6.40 1.33
CA GLY A 228 2.20 7.58 1.61
C GLY A 228 1.84 8.27 2.91
N GLN A 229 2.37 9.47 3.11
CA GLN A 229 2.27 10.19 4.38
C GLN A 229 1.10 11.17 4.34
N ILE A 230 0.48 11.39 5.51
CA ILE A 230 -0.48 12.47 5.69
C ILE A 230 0.30 13.80 5.60
N GLU A 231 -0.02 14.63 4.60
CA GLU A 231 0.70 15.88 4.36
C GLU A 231 0.42 16.91 5.46
N GLN A 232 -0.81 16.92 5.97
CA GLN A 232 -1.21 17.80 7.06
C GLN A 232 -2.29 17.16 7.93
N ALA A 233 -2.10 17.25 9.24
CA ALA A 233 -3.12 16.89 10.22
C ALA A 233 -4.24 17.95 10.20
N THR A 234 -5.39 17.59 9.64
CA THR A 234 -6.61 18.42 9.69
C THR A 234 -7.40 18.13 10.97
N PRO A 235 -8.17 19.08 11.50
CA PRO A 235 -9.03 18.80 12.65
C PRO A 235 -10.23 17.92 12.24
N LEU A 236 -10.78 17.19 13.22
CA LEU A 236 -12.16 16.70 13.15
C LEU A 236 -13.09 17.89 13.36
N VAL A 237 -14.12 18.02 12.53
CA VAL A 237 -15.08 19.14 12.60
C VAL A 237 -16.49 18.58 12.72
N HIS A 238 -17.26 19.05 13.70
CA HIS A 238 -18.69 18.77 13.75
C HIS A 238 -19.39 19.62 12.69
N ALA A 239 -19.82 18.98 11.60
CA ALA A 239 -20.58 19.60 10.53
C ALA A 239 -22.08 19.73 10.87
N GLY A 240 -22.56 18.94 11.83
CA GLY A 240 -23.92 18.95 12.35
C GLY A 240 -24.07 18.05 13.57
N HIS A 241 -25.31 17.87 14.03
CA HIS A 241 -25.61 16.90 15.10
C HIS A 241 -25.23 15.49 14.64
N ASP A 242 -24.39 14.79 15.41
CA ASP A 242 -23.84 13.46 15.12
C ASP A 242 -23.12 13.30 13.76
N LEU A 243 -22.75 14.42 13.13
CA LEU A 243 -22.05 14.43 11.86
C LEU A 243 -20.69 15.09 12.04
N VAL A 244 -19.66 14.26 11.98
CA VAL A 244 -18.27 14.71 12.00
C VAL A 244 -17.70 14.58 10.59
N MET A 245 -16.90 15.56 10.21
CA MET A 245 -16.14 15.55 8.96
C MET A 245 -14.64 15.52 9.23
N LYS A 246 -13.92 14.85 8.34
CA LYS A 246 -12.46 14.77 8.33
C LYS A 246 -11.95 14.84 6.90
N ARG A 247 -10.87 15.59 6.68
CA ARG A 247 -10.20 15.66 5.37
C ARG A 247 -8.81 15.04 5.44
N TYR A 248 -8.49 14.21 4.46
CA TYR A 248 -7.14 13.67 4.32
C TYR A 248 -6.54 14.15 3.01
N ARG A 249 -5.27 14.51 3.09
CA ARG A 249 -4.40 14.72 1.94
C ARG A 249 -3.16 13.86 2.14
N ILE A 250 -3.01 12.86 1.29
CA ILE A 250 -1.97 11.84 1.39
C ILE A 250 -1.06 11.97 0.18
N THR A 251 0.23 12.09 0.46
CA THR A 251 1.28 12.25 -0.54
C THR A 251 2.09 10.97 -0.62
N GLU A 252 2.16 10.40 -1.82
CA GLU A 252 2.83 9.14 -2.10
C GLU A 252 4.31 9.18 -1.69
N ARG A 253 4.75 8.10 -1.05
CA ARG A 253 6.14 7.92 -0.65
C ARG A 253 6.96 7.37 -1.82
N ARG A 254 8.16 7.92 -2.02
CA ARG A 254 9.17 7.43 -2.96
C ARG A 254 10.43 6.95 -2.27
#